data_AF-R9GWN6-F1
#
_entry.id   AF-R9GWN6-F1
#
_cell.length_a   1.000
_cell.length_b   1.000
_cell.length_c   1.000
_cell.angle_alpha   90.00
_cell.angle_beta   90.00
_cell.angle_gamma   90.00
#
_symmetry.space_group_name_H-M   'P 1'
#
loop_
_entity.id
_entity.type
_entity.pdbx_description
1 polymer ?
#
loop_
_entity_poly.entity_id
_entity_poly.type
_entity_poly.pdbx_seq_one_letter_code
_entity_poly.pdbx_strand_id
1 'polypeptide(L)' 'MVEELPIAKSTLSQHLKELKNAGLIQGNITPPTIKYCINHPNWELAKKLLNNILK' A
#
# COMPACT_ATOMS: atom_id res chain seq x y z
N MET A 1 3.13 11.90 -5.88
CA MET A 1 2.70 10.49 -5.77
C MET A 1 1.74 10.09 -6.89
N VAL A 2 0.63 10.82 -7.13
CA VAL A 2 -0.22 10.56 -8.32
C VAL A 2 0.48 10.98 -9.62
N GLU A 3 1.28 12.05 -9.59
CA GLU A 3 2.00 12.56 -10.76
C GLU A 3 3.23 11.72 -11.15
N GLU A 4 3.65 10.79 -10.30
CA GLU A 4 4.87 9.99 -10.47
C GLU A 4 4.59 8.61 -11.10
N LEU A 5 3.32 8.20 -11.16
CA LEU A 5 2.91 6.90 -11.70
C LEU A 5 1.94 7.14 -12.87
N PRO A 6 2.18 6.57 -14.06
CA PRO A 6 1.31 6.75 -15.22
C PRO A 6 0.05 5.86 -15.12
N ILE A 7 -0.71 5.99 -14.02
CA ILE A 7 -1.95 5.24 -13.77
C ILE A 7 -3.08 6.18 -13.37
N ALA A 8 -4.32 5.80 -13.68
CA ALA A 8 -5.49 6.57 -13.29
C ALA A 8 -5.62 6.67 -11.76
N LYS A 9 -6.10 7.83 -11.27
CA LYS A 9 -6.35 8.07 -9.84
C LYS A 9 -7.27 7.01 -9.22
N SER A 10 -8.29 6.57 -9.95
CA SER A 10 -9.22 5.52 -9.52
C SER A 10 -8.52 4.18 -9.30
N THR A 11 -7.65 3.78 -10.24
CA THR A 11 -6.86 2.56 -10.14
C THR A 11 -5.88 2.62 -8.96
N LEU A 12 -5.18 3.74 -8.78
CA LEU A 12 -4.30 3.93 -7.63
C LEU A 12 -5.07 3.82 -6.30
N SER A 13 -6.23 4.47 -6.19
CA SER A 13 -7.08 4.39 -4.99
C SER A 13 -7.53 2.95 -4.71
N GLN A 14 -7.85 2.17 -5.74
CA GLN A 14 -8.20 0.77 -5.60
C GLN A 14 -7.02 -0.05 -5.04
N HIS A 15 -5.82 0.10 -5.60
CA HIS A 15 -4.63 -0.59 -5.08
C HIS A 15 -4.31 -0.21 -3.63
N LEU A 16 -4.37 1.08 -3.29
CA LEU A 16 -4.12 1.54 -1.92
C LEU A 16 -5.16 0.98 -0.92
N LYS A 17 -6.42 0.84 -1.35
CA LYS A 17 -7.45 0.20 -0.52
C LYS A 17 -7.12 -1.26 -0.24
N GLU A 18 -6.74 -2.03 -1.26
CA GLU A 18 -6.39 -3.44 -1.09
C GLU A 18 -5.10 -3.62 -0.27
N LEU A 19 -4.08 -2.79 -0.48
CA LEU A 19 -2.86 -2.80 0.33
C LEU A 19 -3.13 -2.48 1.81
N LYS A 20 -4.08 -1.57 2.07
CA LYS A 20 -4.52 -1.25 3.43
C LYS A 20 -5.31 -2.41 4.05
N ASN A 21 -6.21 -3.02 3.28
CA ASN A 21 -6.98 -4.20 3.71
C ASN A 21 -6.05 -5.39 4.03
N ALA A 22 -4.99 -5.58 3.24
CA ALA A 22 -3.95 -6.58 3.48
C ALA A 22 -3.02 -6.23 4.67
N GLY A 23 -3.19 -5.06 5.28
CA GLY A 23 -2.38 -4.61 6.43
C GLY A 23 -0.94 -4.22 6.08
N LEU A 24 -0.58 -4.13 4.80
CA LEU A 24 0.77 -3.77 4.34
C LEU A 24 1.04 -2.27 4.46
N ILE A 25 -0.01 -1.45 4.32
CA ILE A 25 0.06 -0.01 4.53
C ILE A 25 -0.93 0.41 5.60
N GLN A 26 -0.58 1.47 6.31
CA GLN A 26 -1.40 2.16 7.28
C GLN A 26 -1.60 3.59 6.81
N GLY A 27 -2.69 4.24 7.19
CA GLY A 27 -2.93 5.60 6.73
C GLY A 27 -4.08 6.22 7.48
N ASN A 28 -3.83 7.43 7.99
CA ASN A 28 -4.87 8.25 8.59
C ASN A 28 -5.51 9.10 7.50
N ILE A 29 -6.84 9.04 7.40
CA ILE A 29 -7.60 9.90 6.49
C ILE A 29 -7.72 11.24 7.18
N THR A 30 -6.82 12.18 6.87
CA THR A 30 -6.91 13.55 7.36
C THR A 30 -7.40 14.44 6.21
N PRO A 31 -8.70 14.83 6.16
CA PRO A 31 -9.19 15.72 5.11
C PRO A 31 -8.35 17.01 5.04
N PRO A 32 -7.99 17.53 3.86
CA PRO A 32 -8.37 17.13 2.50
C PRO A 32 -7.40 16.13 1.81
N THR A 33 -6.36 15.66 2.52
CA THR A 33 -5.27 14.86 1.93
C THR A 33 -5.13 13.50 2.58
N ILE A 34 -5.28 12.43 1.80
CA ILE A 34 -5.08 11.07 2.29
C ILE A 34 -3.58 10.78 2.30
N LYS A 35 -3.02 10.45 3.47
CA LYS A 35 -1.62 10.02 3.60
C LYS A 35 -1.58 8.55 4.00
N TYR A 36 -0.81 7.77 3.26
CA TYR A 36 -0.49 6.39 3.56
C TYR A 36 1.00 6.27 3.92
N CYS A 37 1.29 5.42 4.89
CA CYS A 37 2.61 5.04 5.35
C CYS A 37 2.71 3.51 5.29
N ILE A 38 3.92 2.99 5.07
CA ILE A 38 4.15 1.54 5.10
C ILE A 38 3.99 1.03 6.54
N ASN A 39 3.40 -0.15 6.69
CA ASN A 39 3.41 -0.87 7.95
C ASN A 39 4.64 -1.79 7.99
N HIS A 40 5.76 -1.28 8.50
CA HIS A 40 7.04 -1.97 8.55
C HIS A 40 7.00 -3.42 9.08
N PRO A 41 6.37 -3.73 10.23
CA PRO A 41 6.33 -5.10 10.74
C PRO A 41 5.58 -6.06 9.79
N ASN A 42 4.44 -5.65 9.24
CA ASN A 42 3.69 -6.48 8.30
C ASN A 42 4.41 -6.62 6.95
N TRP A 43 5.14 -5.59 6.54
CA TRP A 43 5.94 -5.60 5.32
C TRP A 43 7.08 -6.63 5.38
N GLU A 44 7.79 -6.68 6.50
CA GLU A 44 8.86 -7.68 6.71
C GLU A 44 8.32 -9.12 6.72
N LEU A 45 7.14 -9.33 7.32
CA LEU A 45 6.46 -10.63 7.28
C LEU A 45 6.08 -11.01 5.84
N ALA A 46 5.46 -10.08 5.11
CA ALA A 46 5.07 -10.31 3.72
C ALA A 46 6.28 -10.62 2.84
N LYS A 47 7.39 -9.91 3.01
CA LYS A 47 8.64 -10.15 2.26
C LYS A 47 9.19 -11.56 2.52
N LYS A 48 9.17 -12.03 3.78
CA LYS A 48 9.58 -13.41 4.12
C LYS A 48 8.68 -14.45 3.45
N LEU A 49 7.37 -14.25 3.48
CA LEU A 49 6.42 -15.17 2.85
C LEU A 49 6.58 -15.20 1.31
N LEU A 50 6.64 -14.02 0.68
CA LEU A 50 6.81 -13.90 -0.77
C LEU A 50 8.13 -14.52 -1.23
N ASN A 51 9.22 -14.31 -0.51
CA ASN A 51 10.52 -14.94 -0.82
C ASN A 51 10.49 -16.47 -0.69
N ASN A 52 9.60 -17.02 0.14
CA ASN A 52 9.43 -18.47 0.24
C ASN A 52 8.56 -19.03 -0.89
N ILE A 53 7.63 -18.23 -1.43
CA ILE A 53 6.72 -18.64 -2.51
C ILE A 53 7.39 -18.48 -3.90
N LEU A 54 8.15 -17.41 -4.10
CA LEU A 54 8.77 -17.05 -5.39
C LEU A 54 10.15 -17.71 -5.61
N LYS A 55 10.43 -18.80 -4.90
CA LYS A 55 11.66 -19.60 -5.02
C LYS A 55 11.51 -20.72 -6.03
#